data_AF-A0A350PL66-F1
#
_entry.id   AF-A0A350PL66-F1
#
_cell.length_a   1.000
_cell.length_b   1.000
_cell.length_c   1.000
_cell.angle_alpha   90.00
_cell.angle_beta   90.00
_cell.angle_gamma   90.00
#
_symmetry.space_group_name_H-M   'P 1'
#
loop_
_entity.id
_entity.type
_entity.pdbx_description
1 polymer ?
#
loop_
_entity_poly.entity_id
_entity_poly.type
_entity_poly.pdbx_seq_one_letter_code
_entity_poly.pdbx_strand_id
1 'polypeptide(L)'
;MYSDKKINRNMFKQLAVLGLTLLLVSTACIKEDSNEFSEINTWIKDEMQTNYLWNERVPESVSGTIPPGAFFGSMLDPEDNTSFILSNSNIIPGETSGLTFTSGISPAFGQFSNTGGVFIIVEFVYPGSPADSAGF
;
A
#
# COMPACT_ATOMS: atom_id res chain seq x y z
N MET A 1 -11.74 40.32 62.87
CA MET A 1 -11.51 40.83 61.50
C MET A 1 -10.22 40.19 60.99
N TYR A 2 -10.35 39.38 59.93
CA TYR A 2 -9.33 38.81 59.03
C TYR A 2 -8.01 38.25 59.61
N SER A 3 -7.86 36.92 59.58
CA SER A 3 -6.58 36.23 59.78
C SER A 3 -5.94 35.97 58.41
N ASP A 4 -4.83 36.65 58.13
CA ASP A 4 -4.07 36.52 56.89
C ASP A 4 -3.47 35.10 56.76
N LYS A 5 -4.07 34.28 55.90
CA LYS A 5 -3.45 33.02 55.46
C LYS A 5 -2.22 33.35 54.64
N LYS A 6 -1.03 33.17 55.22
CA LYS A 6 0.25 33.25 54.53
C LYS A 6 0.31 32.18 53.43
N ILE A 7 0.04 32.60 52.20
CA ILE A 7 0.07 31.74 51.02
C ILE A 7 1.50 31.24 50.82
N ASN A 8 1.71 29.93 50.99
CA ASN A 8 3.04 29.32 50.90
C ASN A 8 3.46 29.25 49.43
N ARG A 9 4.36 30.14 49.03
CA ARG A 9 4.89 30.29 47.67
C ARG A 9 5.52 29.00 47.13
N ASN A 10 6.00 28.12 48.01
CA ASN A 10 6.49 26.79 47.63
C ASN A 10 5.36 25.85 47.23
N MET A 11 4.20 25.91 47.89
CA MET A 11 3.02 25.12 47.54
C MET A 11 2.47 25.52 46.16
N PHE A 12 2.49 26.82 45.84
CA PHE A 12 2.14 27.31 44.50
C PHE A 12 3.13 26.87 43.42
N LYS A 13 4.43 26.84 43.72
CA LYS A 13 5.43 26.27 42.80
C LYS A 13 5.23 24.78 42.59
N GLN A 14 4.92 24.02 43.64
CA GLN A 14 4.62 22.58 43.53
C GLN A 14 3.36 22.33 42.69
N LEU A 15 2.28 23.10 42.90
CA LEU A 15 1.08 23.01 42.06
C LEU A 15 1.35 23.40 40.60
N ALA A 16 2.16 24.42 40.36
CA ALA A 16 2.52 24.84 39.00
C ALA A 16 3.37 23.80 38.28
N VAL A 17 4.33 23.17 38.98
CA VAL A 17 5.14 22.08 38.44
C VAL A 17 4.28 20.85 38.16
N LEU A 18 3.37 20.49 39.08
CA LEU A 18 2.46 19.35 38.91
C LEU A 18 1.47 19.57 37.75
N GLY A 19 0.99 20.80 37.57
CA GLY A 19 0.14 21.17 36.44
C GLY A 19 0.88 21.12 35.10
N LEU A 20 2.14 21.56 35.08
CA LEU A 20 2.97 21.53 33.87
C LEU A 20 3.37 20.10 33.47
N THR A 21 3.66 19.22 34.43
CA THR A 21 3.92 17.80 34.15
C THR A 21 2.67 17.08 33.67
N LEU A 22 1.49 17.40 34.22
CA LEU A 22 0.23 16.80 33.76
C LEU A 22 -0.14 17.24 32.32
N LEU A 23 0.18 18.49 31.95
CA LEU A 23 -0.02 18.98 30.58
C LEU A 23 0.88 18.26 29.57
N LEU A 24 2.13 17.96 29.93
CA LEU A 24 3.09 17.25 29.07
C LEU A 24 2.71 15.79 28.80
N VAL A 25 1.98 15.14 29.72
CA VAL A 25 1.53 13.75 29.53
C VAL A 25 0.34 13.66 28.56
N SER A 26 -0.45 14.73 28.41
CA SER A 26 -1.62 14.75 27.52
C SER A 26 -1.29 14.80 26.01
N THR A 27 -0.05 15.10 25.63
CA THR A 27 0.42 15.00 24.24
C THR A 27 1.00 13.62 23.89
N ALA A 28 0.91 12.63 24.78
CA ALA A 28 1.22 11.25 24.43
C ALA A 28 0.14 10.73 23.46
N CYS A 29 0.43 10.84 22.16
CA CYS A 29 -0.38 10.29 21.09
C CYS A 29 -0.57 8.78 21.34
N ILE A 30 -1.80 8.36 21.61
CA ILE A 30 -2.17 6.95 21.60
C ILE A 30 -2.04 6.53 20.15
N LYS A 31 -1.05 5.69 19.86
CA LYS A 31 -0.92 5.07 18.55
C LYS A 31 -2.09 4.09 18.45
N GLU A 32 -3.21 4.53 17.86
CA GLU A 32 -4.31 3.62 17.52
C GLU A 32 -3.73 2.48 16.71
N ASP A 33 -4.23 1.26 16.97
CA ASP A 33 -3.81 0.03 16.30
C ASP A 33 -3.67 0.30 14.81
N SER A 34 -2.43 0.48 14.35
CA SER A 34 -2.16 0.82 12.97
C SER A 34 -2.42 -0.44 12.19
N ASN A 35 -3.64 -0.56 11.68
CA ASN A 35 -3.96 -1.53 10.65
C ASN A 35 -2.89 -1.42 9.57
N GLU A 36 -2.17 -2.52 9.32
CA GLU A 36 -1.01 -2.58 8.43
C GLU A 36 -1.33 -2.12 7.00
N PHE A 37 -2.62 -2.12 6.63
CA PHE A 37 -3.09 -1.69 5.32
C PHE A 37 -3.58 -0.23 5.29
N SER A 38 -3.60 0.48 6.41
CA SER A 38 -4.25 1.80 6.50
C SER A 38 -3.68 2.82 5.50
N GLU A 39 -2.35 2.91 5.43
CA GLU A 39 -1.66 3.85 4.54
C GLU A 39 -1.92 3.51 3.06
N ILE A 40 -1.70 2.25 2.67
CA ILE A 40 -1.89 1.81 1.29
C ILE A 40 -3.35 1.86 0.86
N ASN A 41 -4.30 1.49 1.72
CA ASN A 41 -5.73 1.55 1.40
C ASN A 41 -6.23 2.99 1.33
N THR A 42 -5.65 3.92 2.09
CA THR A 42 -5.92 5.36 1.92
C THR A 42 -5.48 5.81 0.54
N TRP A 43 -4.25 5.49 0.13
CA TRP A 43 -3.77 5.82 -1.21
C TRP A 43 -4.63 5.18 -2.32
N ILE A 44 -4.98 3.90 -2.20
CA ILE A 44 -5.85 3.23 -3.18
C ILE A 44 -7.20 3.95 -3.28
N LYS A 45 -7.80 4.34 -2.15
CA LYS A 45 -9.06 5.07 -2.15
C LYS A 45 -8.94 6.41 -2.88
N ASP A 46 -7.89 7.17 -2.59
CA ASP A 46 -7.66 8.48 -3.21
C ASP A 46 -7.50 8.36 -4.74
N GLU A 47 -6.75 7.36 -5.21
CA GLU A 47 -6.61 7.06 -6.64
C GLU A 47 -7.94 6.63 -7.27
N MET A 48 -8.71 5.78 -6.59
CA MET A 48 -10.03 5.33 -7.07
C MET A 48 -11.02 6.51 -7.15
N GLN A 49 -10.93 7.48 -6.26
CA GLN A 49 -11.81 8.65 -6.30
C GLN A 49 -11.37 9.70 -7.32
N THR A 50 -10.08 9.76 -7.65
CA THR A 50 -9.52 10.81 -8.51
C THR A 50 -9.37 10.36 -9.97
N ASN A 51 -8.84 9.16 -10.20
CA ASN A 51 -8.33 8.72 -11.50
C ASN A 51 -9.13 7.56 -12.12
N TYR A 52 -9.99 6.91 -11.35
CA TYR A 52 -10.80 5.81 -11.86
C TYR A 52 -11.89 6.29 -12.82
N LEU A 53 -12.10 5.55 -13.91
CA LEU A 53 -13.12 5.88 -14.91
C LEU A 53 -14.53 5.96 -14.30
N TRP A 54 -14.84 5.09 -13.34
CA TRP A 54 -16.12 5.05 -12.63
C TRP A 54 -16.01 5.63 -11.21
N ASN A 55 -15.17 6.65 -11.01
CA ASN A 55 -14.96 7.29 -9.71
C ASN A 55 -16.26 7.73 -9.01
N GLU A 56 -17.27 8.19 -9.76
CA GLU A 56 -18.59 8.59 -9.24
C GLU A 56 -19.38 7.42 -8.60
N ARG A 57 -19.01 6.17 -8.88
CA ARG A 57 -19.64 4.95 -8.35
C ARG A 57 -18.84 4.28 -7.23
N VAL A 58 -17.67 4.83 -6.90
CA VAL A 58 -16.83 4.33 -5.80
C VAL A 58 -17.57 4.55 -4.47
N PRO A 59 -17.75 3.52 -3.63
CA PRO A 59 -18.45 3.68 -2.34
C PRO A 59 -17.76 4.69 -1.42
N GLU A 60 -18.55 5.53 -0.75
CA GLU A 60 -18.02 6.50 0.22
C GLU A 60 -17.32 5.82 1.42
N SER A 61 -17.82 4.64 1.81
CA SER A 61 -17.32 3.85 2.95
C SER A 61 -16.92 2.45 2.51
N VAL A 62 -15.66 2.10 2.75
CA VAL A 62 -15.07 0.78 2.52
C VAL A 62 -14.20 0.47 3.73
N SER A 63 -14.22 -0.77 4.21
CA SER A 63 -13.44 -1.18 5.37
C SER A 63 -11.94 -1.16 5.04
N GLY A 64 -11.22 -0.15 5.53
CA GLY A 64 -9.77 -0.01 5.30
C GLY A 64 -8.91 -1.11 5.93
N THR A 65 -9.49 -2.03 6.70
CA THR A 65 -8.79 -3.09 7.47
C THR A 65 -8.51 -4.38 6.71
N ILE A 66 -8.93 -4.47 5.44
CA ILE A 66 -8.74 -5.66 4.62
C ILE A 66 -7.50 -5.53 3.71
N PRO A 67 -6.94 -6.65 3.22
CA PRO A 67 -5.78 -6.62 2.33
C PRO A 67 -6.01 -5.74 1.09
N PRO A 68 -4.97 -5.08 0.55
CA PRO A 68 -5.12 -4.04 -0.49
C PRO A 68 -5.79 -4.53 -1.77
N GLY A 69 -5.52 -5.77 -2.19
CA GLY A 69 -6.17 -6.37 -3.36
C GLY A 69 -7.68 -6.55 -3.17
N ALA A 70 -8.10 -6.98 -1.97
CA ALA A 70 -9.52 -7.11 -1.64
C ALA A 70 -10.18 -5.72 -1.48
N PHE A 71 -9.46 -4.76 -0.89
CA PHE A 71 -9.90 -3.39 -0.75
C PHE A 71 -10.17 -2.73 -2.12
N PHE A 72 -9.20 -2.78 -3.03
CA PHE A 72 -9.34 -2.33 -4.41
C PHE A 72 -10.52 -3.01 -5.12
N GLY A 73 -10.59 -4.35 -5.07
CA GLY A 73 -11.63 -5.11 -5.73
C GLY A 73 -13.05 -4.79 -5.25
N SER A 74 -13.22 -4.38 -3.99
CA SER A 74 -14.52 -4.00 -3.43
C SER A 74 -15.09 -2.68 -3.98
N MET A 75 -14.28 -1.90 -4.70
CA MET A 75 -14.65 -0.60 -5.26
C MET A 75 -14.82 -0.62 -6.79
N LEU A 76 -14.53 -1.75 -7.44
CA LEU A 76 -14.64 -1.85 -8.89
C LEU A 76 -16.10 -1.81 -9.34
N ASP A 77 -16.34 -1.12 -10.45
CA ASP A 77 -17.63 -1.19 -11.13
C ASP A 77 -17.87 -2.62 -11.67
N PRO A 78 -19.10 -3.16 -11.60
CA PRO A 78 -19.40 -4.49 -12.14
C PRO A 78 -19.08 -4.66 -13.63
N GLU A 79 -19.00 -3.58 -14.40
CA GLU A 79 -18.64 -3.59 -15.82
C GLU A 79 -17.12 -3.48 -16.05
N ASP A 80 -16.32 -3.26 -15.01
CA ASP A 80 -14.87 -3.14 -15.12
C ASP A 80 -14.18 -4.51 -15.19
N ASN A 81 -13.56 -4.78 -16.33
CA ASN A 81 -12.74 -5.97 -16.58
C ASN A 81 -11.27 -5.63 -16.89
N THR A 82 -10.87 -4.37 -16.74
CA THR A 82 -9.55 -3.87 -17.16
C THR A 82 -8.67 -3.38 -16.03
N SER A 83 -9.25 -2.96 -14.90
CA SER A 83 -8.47 -2.47 -13.77
C SER A 83 -8.01 -3.61 -12.87
N PHE A 84 -6.73 -3.61 -12.49
CA PHE A 84 -6.16 -4.60 -11.58
C PHE A 84 -5.06 -3.98 -10.73
N ILE A 85 -4.82 -4.57 -9.56
CA ILE A 85 -3.70 -4.23 -8.68
C ILE A 85 -2.80 -5.46 -8.51
N LEU A 86 -1.49 -5.27 -8.59
CA LEU A 86 -0.50 -6.33 -8.38
C LEU A 86 0.14 -6.17 -7.00
N SER A 87 0.22 -7.28 -6.27
CA SER A 87 1.02 -7.36 -5.05
C SER A 87 2.51 -7.21 -5.38
N ASN A 88 3.27 -6.52 -4.52
CA ASN A 88 4.72 -6.40 -4.63
C ASN A 88 5.45 -7.75 -4.72
N SER A 89 4.87 -8.85 -4.23
CA SER A 89 5.43 -10.20 -4.40
C SER A 89 5.54 -10.65 -5.87
N ASN A 90 4.77 -10.03 -6.75
CA ASN A 90 4.69 -10.35 -8.18
C ASN A 90 5.47 -9.34 -9.03
N ILE A 91 6.00 -8.28 -8.41
CA ILE A 91 6.78 -7.24 -9.08
C ILE A 91 8.24 -7.68 -9.05
N ILE A 92 8.80 -7.98 -10.23
CA ILE A 92 10.24 -8.19 -10.37
C ILE A 92 10.94 -6.85 -10.09
N PRO A 93 11.89 -6.77 -9.13
CA PRO A 93 12.64 -5.55 -8.85
C PRO A 93 13.37 -5.09 -10.12
N GLY A 94 12.81 -4.09 -10.81
CA GLY A 94 13.26 -3.62 -12.14
C GLY A 94 12.10 -3.15 -13.03
N GLU A 95 10.94 -3.82 -12.94
CA GLU A 95 9.71 -3.44 -13.66
C GLU A 95 9.22 -2.05 -13.22
N THR A 96 9.31 -1.75 -11.92
CA THR A 96 8.87 -0.46 -11.35
C THR A 96 9.81 0.70 -11.65
N SER A 97 11.05 0.43 -12.06
CA SER A 97 11.97 1.47 -12.54
C SER A 97 11.78 1.82 -14.02
N GLY A 98 10.81 1.18 -14.70
CA GLY A 98 10.60 1.34 -16.14
C GLY A 98 11.72 0.73 -16.98
N LEU A 99 12.56 -0.13 -16.39
CA LEU A 99 13.70 -0.77 -17.02
C LEU A 99 13.56 -2.28 -16.89
N THR A 100 12.68 -2.84 -17.72
CA THR A 100 12.56 -4.29 -17.89
C THR A 100 13.57 -4.76 -18.93
N PHE A 101 14.44 -5.69 -18.55
CA PHE A 101 15.30 -6.40 -19.49
C PHE A 101 14.66 -7.75 -19.84
N THR A 102 14.44 -7.97 -21.13
CA THR A 102 13.90 -9.22 -21.66
C THR A 102 14.78 -9.71 -22.79
N SER A 103 14.82 -11.04 -23.00
CA SER A 103 15.46 -11.63 -24.19
C SER A 103 14.70 -11.31 -25.48
N GLY A 104 13.43 -10.92 -25.38
CA GLY A 104 12.58 -10.64 -26.53
C GLY A 104 11.99 -11.88 -27.19
N ILE A 105 11.62 -12.88 -26.38
CA ILE A 105 10.77 -14.00 -26.80
C ILE A 105 9.39 -13.90 -26.15
N SER A 106 8.38 -14.42 -26.82
CA SER A 106 7.09 -14.81 -26.21
C SER A 106 7.14 -16.30 -25.88
N PRO A 107 7.29 -16.69 -24.59
CA PRO A 107 7.39 -18.09 -24.21
C PRO A 107 6.02 -18.68 -23.82
N ALA A 108 5.73 -19.88 -24.33
CA ALA A 108 4.79 -20.80 -23.71
C ALA A 108 5.55 -21.93 -23.01
N PHE A 109 5.00 -22.47 -21.93
CA PHE A 109 5.63 -23.53 -21.14
C PHE A 109 4.89 -24.86 -21.35
N GLY A 110 5.66 -25.90 -21.65
CA GLY A 110 5.16 -27.27 -21.72
C GLY A 110 5.87 -28.15 -20.69
N GLN A 111 5.22 -29.24 -20.31
CA GLN A 111 5.81 -30.24 -19.42
C GLN A 111 5.71 -31.63 -20.05
N PHE A 112 6.80 -32.38 -20.02
CA PHE A 112 6.79 -33.78 -20.42
C PHE A 112 6.04 -34.61 -19.37
N SER A 113 5.00 -35.32 -19.81
CA SER A 113 4.07 -36.08 -18.96
C SER A 113 4.74 -37.12 -18.06
N ASN A 114 5.95 -37.58 -18.41
CA ASN A 114 6.56 -38.77 -17.83
C ASN A 114 7.81 -38.48 -16.99
N THR A 115 8.39 -37.30 -17.12
CA THR A 115 9.67 -36.94 -16.49
C THR A 115 9.57 -35.73 -15.58
N GLY A 116 8.45 -34.98 -15.67
CA GLY A 116 8.31 -33.70 -15.01
C GLY A 116 9.18 -32.59 -15.61
N GLY A 117 9.97 -32.89 -16.65
CA GLY A 117 10.82 -31.92 -17.33
C GLY A 117 9.98 -30.85 -18.02
N VAL A 118 10.37 -29.59 -17.82
CA VAL A 118 9.72 -28.42 -18.43
C VAL A 118 10.51 -27.99 -19.65
N PHE A 119 9.82 -27.57 -20.69
CA PHE A 119 10.41 -26.97 -21.88
C PHE A 119 9.68 -25.68 -22.24
N ILE A 120 10.37 -24.82 -23.00
CA ILE A 120 9.84 -23.56 -23.49
C ILE A 120 9.55 -23.72 -24.98
N ILE A 121 8.38 -23.29 -25.40
CA ILE A 121 7.99 -23.08 -26.80
C ILE A 121 8.15 -21.59 -27.07
N VAL A 122 8.95 -21.23 -28.07
CA VAL A 122 9.07 -19.84 -28.53
C VAL A 122 7.93 -19.60 -29.52
N GLU A 123 6.90 -18.87 -29.08
CA GLU A 123 5.74 -18.57 -29.92
C GLU A 123 6.02 -17.41 -30.88
N PHE A 124 6.84 -16.46 -30.44
CA PHE A 124 7.20 -15.28 -31.22
C PHE A 124 8.55 -14.73 -30.76
N VAL A 125 9.29 -14.14 -31.71
CA VAL A 125 10.54 -13.43 -31.46
C VAL A 125 10.38 -11.98 -31.89
N TYR A 126 10.65 -11.06 -30.97
CA TYR A 126 10.49 -9.63 -31.24
C TYR A 126 11.65 -9.15 -32.16
N PRO A 127 11.37 -8.52 -33.31
CA PRO A 127 12.43 -8.02 -34.19
C PRO A 127 13.36 -7.02 -33.50
N GLY A 128 14.66 -7.13 -33.75
CA GLY A 128 15.69 -6.31 -33.13
C GLY A 128 15.99 -6.65 -31.67
N SER A 129 15.40 -7.72 -31.13
CA SER A 129 15.69 -8.19 -29.76
C SER A 129 17.01 -8.98 -29.68
N PRO A 130 17.52 -9.22 -28.46
CA PRO A 130 18.64 -10.15 -28.26
C PRO A 130 18.36 -11.56 -28.81
N ALA A 131 17.12 -12.05 -28.74
CA ALA A 131 16.73 -13.34 -29.29
C ALA A 131 16.79 -13.36 -30.82
N ASP A 132 16.28 -12.33 -31.49
CA ASP A 132 16.40 -12.16 -32.95
C ASP A 132 17.86 -12.11 -33.39
N SER A 133 18.69 -11.33 -32.67
CA SER A 133 20.14 -11.24 -32.91
C SER A 133 20.87 -12.58 -32.70
N ALA A 134 20.32 -13.46 -31.85
CA ALA A 134 20.83 -14.80 -31.61
C ALA A 134 20.29 -15.85 -32.59
N GLY A 135 19.41 -15.47 -33.52
CA GLY A 135 18.85 -16.34 -34.55
C GLY A 135 17.70 -17.24 -34.07
N PHE A 136 16.97 -16.81 -33.04
CA PHE A 136 15.70 -17.42 -32.67
C PHE A 136 14.57 -17.00 -33.61
#